data_AF-A0A3C1Y382-F1
#
_entry.id   AF-A0A3C1Y382-F1
#
_cell.length_a   1.000
_cell.length_b   1.000
_cell.length_c   1.000
_cell.angle_alpha   90.00
_cell.angle_beta   90.00
_cell.angle_gamma   90.00
#
_symmetry.space_group_name_H-M   'P 1'
#
loop_
_entity.id
_entity.type
_entity.pdbx_description
1 polymer ?
#
loop_
_entity_poly.entity_id
_entity_poly.type
_entity_poly.pdbx_seq_one_letter_code
_entity_poly.pdbx_strand_id
1 'polypeptide(L)' 'MIHAFKSRAAVAILAASSVFAANAADVTGAGASFIYPVMSKWSADYSTATGKKVNYQSIGSGGGIAQIKAA' A
#
# COMPACT_ATOMS: atom_id res chain seq x y z
N MET A 1 -29.95 33.33 14.90
CA MET A 1 -28.49 33.09 14.83
C MET A 1 -28.06 31.71 15.34
N ILE A 2 -28.64 31.18 16.42
CA ILE A 2 -28.24 29.88 17.01
C ILE A 2 -28.44 28.67 16.06
N HIS A 3 -29.50 28.66 15.25
CA HIS A 3 -29.79 27.57 14.29
C HIS A 3 -28.78 27.49 13.14
N ALA A 4 -28.31 28.63 12.62
CA ALA A 4 -27.28 28.69 11.57
C ALA A 4 -25.93 28.16 12.08
N PHE A 5 -25.63 28.35 13.36
CA PHE A 5 -24.42 27.82 13.99
C PHE A 5 -24.48 26.30 14.16
N LYS A 6 -25.64 25.76 14.55
CA LYS A 6 -25.88 24.31 14.66
C LYS A 6 -25.80 23.61 13.28
N SER A 7 -26.38 24.19 12.23
CA SER A 7 -26.27 23.64 10.87
C SER A 7 -24.84 23.69 10.31
N ARG A 8 -24.08 24.75 10.61
CA ARG A 8 -22.67 24.86 10.20
C ARG A 8 -21.77 23.84 10.91
N ALA A 9 -22.03 23.59 12.19
CA ALA A 9 -21.33 22.54 12.93
C ALA A 9 -21.63 21.13 12.37
N ALA A 10 -22.87 20.85 11.98
CA ALA A 10 -23.25 19.57 11.37
C ALA A 10 -22.56 19.33 10.02
N VAL A 11 -22.44 20.35 9.17
CA VAL A 11 -21.72 20.27 7.89
C VAL A 11 -20.22 20.04 8.08
N ALA A 12 -19.61 20.67 9.10
CA ALA A 12 -18.18 20.47 9.41
C ALA A 12 -17.88 19.04 9.91
N ILE A 13 -18.78 18.43 10.69
CA ILE A 13 -18.63 17.06 11.19
C ILE A 13 -18.78 16.04 10.05
N LEU A 14 -19.73 16.25 9.12
CA LEU A 14 -19.85 15.40 7.94
C LEU A 14 -18.64 15.54 7.01
N ALA A 15 -18.08 16.74 6.82
CA ALA A 15 -16.88 16.94 6.01
C ALA A 15 -15.61 16.30 6.63
N ALA A 16 -15.55 16.15 7.96
CA ALA A 16 -14.44 15.46 8.62
C ALA A 16 -14.50 13.93 8.44
N SER A 17 -15.66 13.37 8.09
CA SER A 17 -15.83 11.91 7.93
C SER A 17 -15.36 11.37 6.58
N SER A 18 -15.00 12.22 5.61
CA SER A 18 -14.52 11.80 4.28
C SER A 18 -13.00 11.59 4.19
N VAL A 19 -12.26 11.60 5.31
CA VAL A 19 -10.85 11.24 5.32
C VAL A 19 -10.73 9.71 5.33
N PHE A 20 -10.93 9.10 4.17
CA PHE A 20 -10.63 7.68 3.99
C PHE A 20 -9.14 7.48 4.21
N ALA A 21 -8.76 6.75 5.26
CA ALA A 21 -7.40 6.30 5.43
C ALA A 21 -7.04 5.38 4.25
N ALA A 22 -6.11 5.83 3.39
CA ALA A 22 -5.62 5.04 2.28
C ALA A 22 -4.87 3.83 2.86
N ASN A 23 -5.54 2.68 2.86
CA ASN A 23 -4.93 1.42 3.25
C ASN A 23 -4.09 0.93 2.08
N ALA A 24 -2.77 1.13 2.14
CA ALA A 24 -1.87 0.48 1.19
C ALA A 24 -2.08 -1.04 1.26
N ALA A 25 -2.32 -1.66 0.11
CA ALA A 25 -2.44 -3.11 0.01
C ALA A 25 -1.05 -3.77 0.16
N ASP A 26 -1.04 -5.02 0.61
CA ASP A 26 0.16 -5.85 0.51
C ASP A 26 0.52 -6.06 -0.97
N VAL A 27 1.81 -6.09 -1.26
CA VAL A 27 2.33 -6.21 -2.64
C VAL A 27 2.91 -7.60 -2.84
N THR A 28 2.57 -8.24 -3.96
CA THR A 28 3.19 -9.50 -4.38
C THR A 28 3.83 -9.31 -5.75
N GLY A 29 5.05 -9.81 -5.92
CA GLY A 29 5.78 -9.76 -7.19
C GLY A 29 6.78 -10.89 -7.31
N ALA A 30 7.37 -11.02 -8.50
CA ALA A 30 8.37 -12.04 -8.80
C ALA A 30 9.41 -11.51 -9.80
N GLY A 31 10.64 -12.03 -9.77
CA GLY A 31 11.67 -11.59 -10.70
C GLY A 31 13.07 -12.16 -10.49
N ALA A 32 14.07 -11.34 -10.81
CA ALA A 32 15.50 -11.65 -10.77
C ALA A 32 15.93 -12.30 -9.45
N SER A 33 16.61 -13.45 -9.56
CA SER A 33 17.22 -14.11 -8.40
C SER A 33 18.43 -13.36 -7.86
N PHE A 34 19.12 -12.59 -8.72
CA PHE A 34 20.31 -11.81 -8.34
C PHE A 34 20.02 -10.78 -7.24
N ILE A 35 18.89 -10.07 -7.33
CA ILE A 35 18.50 -9.04 -6.35
C ILE A 35 17.71 -9.61 -5.16
N TYR A 36 17.43 -10.92 -5.14
CA TYR A 36 16.60 -11.55 -4.11
C TYR A 36 17.09 -11.32 -2.67
N PRO A 37 18.40 -11.40 -2.36
CA PRO A 37 18.87 -11.15 -0.99
C PRO A 37 18.58 -9.71 -0.52
N VAL A 38 18.79 -8.73 -1.40
CA VAL A 38 18.53 -7.31 -1.11
C VAL A 38 17.03 -7.04 -0.96
N MET A 39 16.22 -7.57 -1.88
CA MET A 39 14.76 -7.44 -1.79
C MET A 39 14.21 -8.07 -0.51
N SER A 40 14.73 -9.22 -0.09
CA SER A 40 14.31 -9.85 1.16
C SER A 40 14.55 -8.95 2.38
N LYS A 41 15.73 -8.29 2.43
CA LYS A 41 16.05 -7.35 3.51
C LYS A 41 15.13 -6.13 3.49
N TRP A 42 14.94 -5.53 2.31
CA TRP A 42 14.08 -4.36 2.15
C TRP A 42 12.61 -4.64 2.45
N SER A 43 12.09 -5.80 2.04
CA SER A 43 10.73 -6.24 2.38
C SER A 43 10.52 -6.34 3.89
N ALA A 44 11.49 -6.88 4.63
CA ALA A 44 11.42 -6.99 6.08
C ALA A 44 11.48 -5.60 6.76
N ASP A 45 12.38 -4.75 6.32
CA ASP A 45 12.52 -3.38 6.85
C ASP A 45 11.26 -2.55 6.56
N TYR A 46 10.71 -2.66 5.35
CA TYR A 46 9.48 -2.00 4.94
C TYR A 46 8.27 -2.47 5.77
N SER A 47 8.17 -3.78 6.00
CA SER A 47 7.12 -4.34 6.86
C SER A 47 7.24 -3.85 8.30
N THR A 48 8.47 -3.68 8.80
CA THR A 48 8.69 -3.13 10.15
C THR A 48 8.28 -1.66 10.23
N ALA A 49 8.61 -0.87 9.20
CA ALA A 49 8.34 0.57 9.17
C ALA A 49 6.86 0.91 8.92
N THR A 50 6.14 0.09 8.16
CA THR A 50 4.80 0.43 7.64
C THR A 50 3.70 -0.54 8.06
N GLY A 51 4.06 -1.73 8.56
CA GLY A 51 3.12 -2.83 8.77
C GLY A 51 2.61 -3.49 7.48
N LYS A 52 3.13 -3.10 6.30
CA LYS A 52 2.72 -3.62 4.99
C LYS A 52 3.72 -4.63 4.44
N LYS A 53 3.23 -5.66 3.77
CA LYS A 53 4.08 -6.75 3.27
C LYS A 53 4.44 -6.59 1.81
N VAL A 54 5.68 -6.91 1.48
CA VAL A 54 6.17 -7.06 0.11
C VAL A 54 6.68 -8.48 -0.07
N ASN A 55 5.87 -9.30 -0.74
CA ASN A 55 6.16 -10.69 -1.02
C ASN A 55 6.85 -10.81 -2.38
N TYR A 56 8.15 -11.10 -2.39
CA TYR A 56 8.92 -11.23 -3.63
C TYR A 56 9.33 -12.69 -3.87
N GLN A 57 9.03 -13.22 -5.05
CA GLN A 57 9.41 -14.57 -5.48
C GLN A 57 10.61 -14.54 -6.42
N SER A 58 11.65 -15.31 -6.08
CA SER A 58 12.85 -15.46 -6.90
C SER A 58 12.62 -16.54 -7.98
N ILE A 59 12.22 -16.12 -9.18
CA ILE A 59 11.95 -17.02 -10.32
C ILE A 59 12.83 -16.73 -11.54
N GLY A 60 13.80 -15.82 -11.42
CA GLY A 60 14.61 -15.30 -12.53
C GLY A 60 13.94 -14.14 -13.26
N SER A 61 14.75 -13.27 -13.88
CA SER A 61 14.28 -12.02 -14.50
C SER A 61 13.28 -12.29 -15.63
N GLY A 62 13.56 -13.30 -16.47
CA GLY A 62 12.66 -13.69 -17.56
C GLY A 62 11.30 -14.18 -17.06
N GLY A 63 11.29 -14.98 -15.98
CA GLY A 63 10.05 -15.46 -15.36
C GLY A 63 9.20 -14.30 -14.82
N GLY A 64 9.82 -13.35 -14.10
CA GLY A 64 9.11 -12.17 -13.60
C GLY A 64 8.54 -11.29 -14.71
N ILE A 65 9.30 -11.05 -15.78
CA ILE A 65 8.84 -10.30 -16.96
C ILE A 65 7.67 -11.01 -17.64
N ALA A 66 7.73 -12.34 -17.79
CA ALA A 66 6.64 -13.10 -18.36
C ALA A 66 5.38 -13.01 -17.49
N GLN A 67 5.52 -13.15 -16.17
CA GLN A 67 4.41 -13.08 -15.23
C GLN A 67 3.73 -11.71 -15.23
N ILE A 68 4.49 -10.60 -15.21
CA ILE A 68 3.90 -9.26 -15.17
C ILE A 68 3.22 -8.88 -16.49
N LYS A 69 3.70 -9.41 -17.62
CA LYS A 69 3.05 -9.19 -18.93
C LYS A 69 1.75 -9.97 -19.10
N ALA A 70 1.59 -11.07 -18.36
CA ALA A 70 0.40 -11.90 -18.40
C ALA A 70 -0.69 -11.46 -17.41
N ALA A 71 -0.37 -10.50 -16.53
CA ALA A 71 -1.27 -9.97 -15.51
C ALA A 71 -2.18 -8.86 -16.04
#